data_AF-A0A397V9G6-F1
#
_entry.id   AF-A0A397V9G6-F1
#
_cell.length_a   1.000
_cell.length_b   1.000
_cell.length_c   1.000
_cell.angle_alpha   90.00
_cell.angle_beta   90.00
_cell.angle_gamma   90.00
#
_symmetry.space_group_name_H-M   'P 1'
#
loop_
_entity.id
_entity.type
_entity.pdbx_description
1 polymer ?
#
loop_
_entity_poly.entity_id
_entity_poly.type
_entity_poly.pdbx_seq_one_letter_code
_entity_poly.pdbx_strand_id
1 'polypeptide(L)'
;MSIYNHLFVKQLEKVGGSPGITPLNLEGNKLQDFSQDFINEIIKCNLYNEERLKGKSILLTLDALEKFLIMKKQNPEDIIKLCLNNKVNPLIQIIIAGCYFYGKWGIGVGKDEYKAFIYDQKTAETDNSNGICAFAYCYENGIEVKKDDIKHYIYYRKIC
;
A
#
# COMPACT_ATOMS: atom_id res chain seq x y z
N MET A 1 11.73 22.74 -10.22
CA MET A 1 12.57 21.65 -10.76
C MET A 1 13.65 21.34 -9.72
N SER A 2 13.51 20.25 -8.95
CA SER A 2 14.40 19.94 -7.82
C SER A 2 15.75 19.36 -8.28
N ILE A 3 16.81 19.72 -7.57
CA ILE A 3 18.23 19.37 -7.79
C ILE A 3 18.45 17.84 -7.94
N TYR A 4 17.53 17.02 -7.42
CA TYR A 4 17.52 15.56 -7.55
C TYR A 4 17.48 15.06 -9.01
N ASN A 5 16.72 15.72 -9.89
CA ASN A 5 16.64 15.30 -11.30
C ASN A 5 17.99 15.46 -12.03
N HIS A 6 18.81 16.43 -11.63
CA HIS A 6 20.08 16.70 -12.30
C HIS A 6 21.18 15.68 -11.92
N LEU A 7 21.13 15.12 -10.71
CA LEU A 7 22.08 14.08 -10.27
C LEU A 7 21.77 12.71 -10.90
N PHE A 8 20.49 12.40 -11.14
CA PHE A 8 20.07 11.13 -11.72
C PHE A 8 20.41 11.02 -13.21
N VAL A 9 20.20 12.10 -13.99
CA VAL A 9 20.51 12.11 -15.44
C VAL A 9 22.01 11.97 -15.70
N LYS A 10 22.86 12.55 -14.84
CA LYS A 10 24.32 12.51 -15.00
C LYS A 10 24.94 11.12 -14.81
N GLN A 11 24.23 10.18 -14.19
CA GLN A 11 24.68 8.79 -14.03
C GLN A 11 24.32 7.91 -15.23
N LEU A 12 23.31 8.26 -16.03
CA LEU A 12 22.84 7.44 -17.15
C LEU A 12 23.65 7.65 -18.44
N GLU A 13 24.29 8.81 -18.61
CA GLU A 13 25.05 9.13 -19.84
C GLU A 13 26.43 8.43 -19.93
N LYS A 14 26.84 7.64 -18.92
CA LYS A 14 28.17 6.99 -18.88
C LYS A 14 28.23 5.56 -19.43
N VAL A 15 27.14 5.00 -19.94
CA VAL A 15 27.15 3.61 -20.44
C VAL A 15 26.71 3.58 -21.91
N GLY A 16 27.66 3.81 -22.81
CA GLY A 16 27.55 3.53 -24.24
C GLY A 16 28.73 2.69 -24.72
N GLY A 17 28.45 1.50 -25.26
CA GLY A 17 29.41 0.64 -25.97
C GLY A 17 29.30 -0.85 -25.64
N SER A 18 28.97 -1.69 -26.63
CA SER A 18 28.91 -3.17 -26.59
C SER A 18 30.23 -3.79 -27.11
N PRO A 19 30.36 -5.13 -27.31
CA PRO A 19 29.98 -6.29 -26.49
C PRO A 19 31.17 -7.29 -26.28
N GLY A 20 31.14 -8.06 -25.19
CA GLY A 20 31.80 -9.38 -25.14
C GLY A 20 32.73 -9.66 -23.96
N ILE A 21 32.68 -10.92 -23.51
CA ILE A 21 33.59 -11.67 -22.63
C ILE A 21 33.11 -11.90 -21.17
N THR A 22 32.54 -13.10 -20.99
CA THR A 22 32.38 -13.95 -19.78
C THR A 22 31.53 -13.47 -18.58
N PRO A 23 30.78 -14.38 -17.93
CA PRO A 23 29.91 -14.05 -16.83
C PRO A 23 30.77 -13.74 -15.59
N LEU A 24 30.98 -12.45 -15.34
CA LEU A 24 31.37 -11.97 -14.02
C LEU A 24 30.21 -12.29 -13.07
N ASN A 25 30.44 -13.33 -12.27
CA ASN A 25 29.69 -13.60 -11.05
C ASN A 25 29.70 -12.32 -10.20
N LEU A 26 28.59 -11.58 -10.26
CA LEU A 26 28.28 -10.45 -9.40
C LEU A 26 27.23 -10.90 -8.37
N GLU A 27 27.56 -11.95 -7.61
CA GLU A 27 27.14 -12.01 -6.21
C GLU A 27 27.73 -10.78 -5.51
N GLY A 28 26.89 -9.75 -5.34
CA GLY A 28 27.22 -8.61 -4.51
C GLY A 28 27.13 -7.27 -5.21
N ASN A 29 25.91 -6.75 -5.35
CA ASN A 29 25.68 -5.42 -4.84
C ASN A 29 24.30 -5.31 -4.20
N LYS A 30 24.32 -5.14 -2.88
CA LYS A 30 23.21 -5.19 -1.95
C LYS A 30 22.23 -4.05 -2.21
N LEU A 31 21.27 -4.27 -3.09
CA LEU A 31 19.89 -3.80 -2.92
C LEU A 31 19.13 -4.83 -2.07
N GLN A 32 19.78 -5.33 -1.02
CA GLN A 32 19.17 -6.24 -0.07
C GLN A 32 18.21 -5.41 0.79
N ASP A 33 16.94 -5.48 0.39
CA ASP A 33 15.81 -5.71 1.30
C ASP A 33 15.39 -4.66 2.34
N PHE A 34 15.83 -3.40 2.24
CA PHE A 34 15.17 -2.33 3.02
C PHE A 34 13.66 -2.29 2.79
N SER A 35 13.20 -2.75 1.63
CA SER A 35 11.82 -2.74 1.22
C SER A 35 11.01 -3.89 1.84
N GLN A 36 11.57 -5.10 1.91
CA GLN A 36 10.93 -6.22 2.61
C GLN A 36 11.03 -6.06 4.13
N ASP A 37 12.15 -5.58 4.65
CA ASP A 37 12.31 -5.26 6.08
C ASP A 37 11.32 -4.19 6.52
N PHE A 38 11.04 -3.21 5.66
CA PHE A 38 10.07 -2.17 5.92
C PHE A 38 8.61 -2.66 5.84
N ILE A 39 8.26 -3.48 4.85
CA ILE A 39 6.94 -4.17 4.82
C ILE A 39 6.79 -5.02 6.08
N ASN A 40 7.85 -5.76 6.43
CA ASN A 40 7.89 -6.55 7.66
C ASN A 40 7.80 -5.65 8.89
N GLU A 41 8.34 -4.43 8.88
CA GLU A 41 8.23 -3.46 9.98
C GLU A 41 6.79 -2.94 10.09
N ILE A 42 6.10 -2.58 8.99
CA ILE A 42 4.66 -2.25 9.02
C ILE A 42 3.85 -3.41 9.61
N ILE A 43 4.10 -4.64 9.13
CA ILE A 43 3.38 -5.84 9.56
C ILE A 43 3.69 -6.17 11.02
N LYS A 44 4.97 -6.14 11.42
CA LYS A 44 5.47 -6.54 12.75
C LYS A 44 5.21 -5.48 13.82
N CYS A 45 5.20 -4.20 13.45
CA CYS A 45 4.77 -3.14 14.35
C CYS A 45 3.27 -3.23 14.67
N ASN A 46 2.50 -4.00 13.89
CA ASN A 46 1.06 -4.19 14.06
C ASN A 46 0.29 -2.87 14.22
N LEU A 47 0.92 -1.74 13.87
CA LEU A 47 0.48 -0.39 14.24
C LEU A 47 -0.87 -0.09 13.61
N TYR A 48 -1.07 -0.59 12.40
CA TYR A 48 -2.37 -0.57 11.74
C TYR A 48 -3.46 -1.26 12.58
N ASN A 49 -3.20 -2.47 13.06
CA ASN A 49 -4.14 -3.22 13.88
C ASN A 49 -4.32 -2.58 15.27
N GLU A 50 -3.25 -2.09 15.90
CA GLU A 50 -3.32 -1.38 17.19
C GLU A 50 -4.19 -0.11 17.11
N GLU A 51 -4.00 0.70 16.07
CA GLU A 51 -4.77 1.93 15.89
C GLU A 51 -6.23 1.61 15.54
N ARG A 52 -6.49 0.57 14.75
CA ARG A 52 -7.85 0.08 14.50
C ARG A 52 -8.53 -0.51 15.74
N LEU A 53 -7.80 -1.24 16.59
CA LEU A 53 -8.32 -1.76 17.86
C LEU A 53 -8.74 -0.63 18.82
N LYS A 54 -8.12 0.55 18.69
CA LYS A 54 -8.56 1.77 19.39
C LYS A 54 -9.80 2.43 18.76
N GLY A 55 -10.43 1.77 17.78
CA GLY A 55 -11.61 2.27 17.08
C GLY A 55 -11.33 3.42 16.12
N LYS A 56 -10.07 3.65 15.72
CA LYS A 56 -9.73 4.76 14.82
C LYS A 56 -10.19 4.47 13.40
N SER A 57 -10.64 5.53 12.72
CA SER A 57 -10.94 5.47 11.30
C SER A 57 -9.67 5.15 10.50
N ILE A 58 -9.86 4.51 9.35
CA ILE A 58 -8.78 4.19 8.42
C ILE A 58 -7.94 5.44 8.07
N LEU A 59 -8.56 6.62 7.93
CA LEU A 59 -7.87 7.89 7.67
C LEU A 59 -6.89 8.24 8.80
N LEU A 60 -7.33 8.16 10.07
CA LEU A 60 -6.47 8.44 11.22
C LEU A 60 -5.34 7.42 11.36
N THR A 61 -5.62 6.16 11.03
CA THR A 61 -4.59 5.10 10.99
C THR A 61 -3.55 5.38 9.91
N LEU A 62 -3.95 5.84 8.72
CA LEU A 62 -3.04 6.23 7.65
C LEU A 62 -2.20 7.46 8.06
N ASP A 63 -2.78 8.46 8.72
CA ASP A 63 -2.02 9.61 9.23
C ASP A 63 -1.00 9.20 10.32
N ALA A 64 -1.34 8.24 11.18
CA ALA A 64 -0.43 7.70 12.19
C ALA A 64 0.73 6.94 11.54
N LEU A 65 0.43 6.12 10.53
CA LEU A 65 1.44 5.45 9.71
C LEU A 65 2.35 6.50 9.06
N GLU A 66 1.81 7.49 8.35
CA GLU A 66 2.58 8.55 7.71
C GLU A 66 3.59 9.22 8.64
N LYS A 67 3.14 9.60 9.85
CA LYS A 67 4.01 10.18 10.89
C LYS A 67 5.12 9.23 11.33
N PHE A 68 4.78 7.96 11.54
CA PHE A 68 5.76 6.93 11.88
C PHE A 68 6.83 6.77 10.79
N LEU A 69 6.44 6.83 9.52
CA LEU A 69 7.35 6.74 8.37
C LEU A 69 8.31 7.92 8.30
N ILE A 70 7.77 9.13 8.47
CA ILE A 70 8.57 10.36 8.53
C ILE A 70 9.57 10.29 9.69
N MET A 71 9.16 9.81 10.87
CA MET A 71 10.05 9.63 12.03
C MET A 71 11.21 8.66 11.72
N LYS A 72 10.95 7.62 10.92
CA LYS A 72 11.95 6.66 10.46
C LYS A 72 12.79 7.14 9.27
N LYS A 73 12.61 8.40 8.84
CA LYS A 73 13.25 9.01 7.67
C LYS A 73 12.94 8.25 6.36
N GLN A 74 11.78 7.61 6.29
CA GLN A 74 11.29 6.92 5.10
C GLN A 74 10.38 7.85 4.29
N ASN A 75 10.35 7.66 2.98
CA ASN A 75 9.44 8.38 2.09
C ASN A 75 8.10 7.62 1.97
N PRO A 76 6.96 8.17 2.44
CA PRO A 76 5.64 7.55 2.27
C PRO A 76 5.31 7.22 0.81
N GLU A 77 5.84 7.99 -0.14
CA GLU A 77 5.55 7.79 -1.57
C GLU A 77 6.18 6.52 -2.13
N ASP A 78 7.37 6.12 -1.68
CA ASP A 78 8.01 4.90 -2.19
C ASP A 78 7.37 3.63 -1.63
N ILE A 79 6.61 3.79 -0.55
CA ILE A 79 5.97 2.71 0.18
C ILE A 79 4.76 2.15 -0.58
N ILE A 80 3.94 2.97 -1.23
CA ILE A 80 2.84 2.44 -2.05
C ILE A 80 3.38 1.59 -3.20
N LYS A 81 4.42 2.04 -3.92
CA LYS A 81 5.07 1.25 -4.99
C LYS A 81 5.52 -0.10 -4.48
N LEU A 82 6.14 -0.10 -3.31
CA LEU A 82 6.62 -1.30 -2.65
C LEU A 82 5.46 -2.22 -2.20
N CYS A 83 4.42 -1.67 -1.57
CA CYS A 83 3.21 -2.38 -1.20
C CYS A 83 2.50 -2.99 -2.42
N LEU A 84 2.46 -2.28 -3.56
CA LEU A 84 1.90 -2.77 -4.81
C LEU A 84 2.66 -3.98 -5.38
N ASN A 85 3.94 -4.13 -5.05
CA ASN A 85 4.73 -5.31 -5.41
C ASN A 85 4.47 -6.50 -4.47
N ASN A 86 3.94 -6.25 -3.27
CA ASN A 86 3.66 -7.28 -2.25
C ASN A 86 2.15 -7.55 -2.11
N LYS A 87 1.55 -8.08 -3.18
CA LYS A 87 0.09 -8.26 -3.30
C LYS A 87 -0.50 -9.38 -2.44
N VAL A 88 0.35 -10.18 -1.80
CA VAL A 88 -0.08 -11.41 -1.09
C VAL A 88 -0.62 -11.09 0.30
N ASN A 89 -0.20 -9.98 0.92
CA ASN A 89 -0.57 -9.67 2.29
C ASN A 89 -1.90 -8.87 2.38
N PRO A 90 -2.95 -9.41 3.02
CA PRO A 90 -4.24 -8.73 3.16
C PRO A 90 -4.15 -7.35 3.83
N LEU A 91 -3.30 -7.18 4.84
CA LEU A 91 -3.12 -5.90 5.53
C LEU A 91 -2.58 -4.84 4.58
N ILE A 92 -1.63 -5.23 3.73
CA ILE A 92 -1.06 -4.34 2.71
C ILE A 92 -2.12 -3.94 1.70
N GLN A 93 -2.99 -4.87 1.28
CA GLN A 93 -4.10 -4.56 0.36
C GLN A 93 -5.08 -3.55 0.97
N ILE A 94 -5.39 -3.64 2.27
CA ILE A 94 -6.28 -2.69 2.94
C ILE A 94 -5.63 -1.30 3.08
N ILE A 95 -4.33 -1.25 3.37
CA ILE A 95 -3.60 0.02 3.41
C ILE A 95 -3.62 0.68 2.01
N ILE A 96 -3.39 -0.10 0.95
CA ILE A 96 -3.48 0.38 -0.43
C ILE A 96 -4.88 0.89 -0.76
N ALA A 97 -5.94 0.16 -0.37
CA ALA A 97 -7.32 0.58 -0.56
C ALA A 97 -7.60 1.93 0.10
N GLY A 98 -7.19 2.09 1.37
CA GLY A 98 -7.30 3.35 2.10
C GLY A 98 -6.54 4.50 1.42
N CYS A 99 -5.35 4.24 0.87
CA CYS A 99 -4.59 5.26 0.14
C CYS A 99 -5.32 5.75 -1.11
N TYR A 100 -5.92 4.83 -1.89
CA TYR A 100 -6.74 5.19 -3.06
C TYR A 100 -8.02 5.93 -2.67
N PHE A 101 -8.66 5.53 -1.59
CA PHE A 101 -9.92 6.14 -1.12
C PHE A 101 -9.72 7.59 -0.64
N TYR A 102 -8.61 7.88 0.04
CA TYR A 102 -8.32 9.22 0.58
C TYR A 102 -7.32 10.04 -0.25
N GLY A 103 -6.72 9.46 -1.29
CA GLY A 103 -5.68 10.12 -2.09
C GLY A 103 -4.41 10.45 -1.30
N LYS A 104 -3.92 9.49 -0.50
CA LYS A 104 -2.75 9.66 0.40
C LYS A 104 -1.45 9.12 -0.22
N TRP A 105 -0.31 9.67 0.23
CA TRP A 105 1.07 9.25 -0.09
C TRP A 105 1.50 9.32 -1.59
N GLY A 106 1.00 10.31 -2.31
CA GLY A 106 1.79 11.05 -3.32
C GLY A 106 2.16 10.39 -4.66
N ILE A 107 1.86 9.13 -4.97
CA ILE A 107 2.24 8.56 -6.30
C ILE A 107 1.22 8.84 -7.42
N GLY A 108 0.83 10.08 -7.72
CA GLY A 108 -0.23 10.26 -8.73
C GLY A 108 -1.50 9.43 -8.43
N VAL A 109 -1.67 9.04 -7.15
CA VAL A 109 -2.82 8.38 -6.61
C VAL A 109 -3.78 9.51 -6.31
N GLY A 110 -4.39 10.01 -7.39
CA GLY A 110 -5.65 10.70 -7.25
C GLY A 110 -6.59 9.80 -6.48
N LYS A 111 -7.51 10.42 -5.74
CA LYS A 111 -8.64 9.71 -5.17
C LYS A 111 -9.26 8.83 -6.26
N ASP A 112 -9.28 7.53 -6.04
CA ASP A 112 -9.74 6.51 -6.99
C ASP A 112 -10.53 5.47 -6.19
N GLU A 113 -11.79 5.82 -5.92
CA GLU A 113 -12.70 4.99 -5.13
C GLU A 113 -12.91 3.62 -5.79
N TYR A 114 -12.87 3.55 -7.12
CA TYR A 114 -12.96 2.29 -7.87
C TYR A 114 -11.77 1.36 -7.57
N LYS A 115 -10.54 1.87 -7.61
CA LYS A 115 -9.38 1.05 -7.20
C LYS A 115 -9.48 0.63 -5.74
N ALA A 116 -9.88 1.54 -4.85
CA ALA A 116 -10.07 1.21 -3.44
C ALA A 116 -11.06 0.04 -3.26
N PHE A 117 -12.23 0.14 -3.93
CA PHE A 117 -13.25 -0.90 -3.95
C PHE A 117 -12.71 -2.26 -4.42
N ILE A 118 -11.93 -2.29 -5.50
CA ILE A 118 -11.34 -3.53 -6.02
C ILE A 118 -10.35 -4.17 -5.03
N TYR A 119 -9.56 -3.37 -4.30
CA TYR A 119 -8.66 -3.89 -3.28
C TYR A 119 -9.41 -4.43 -2.06
N ASP A 120 -10.45 -3.73 -1.60
CA ASP A 120 -11.30 -4.18 -0.50
C ASP A 120 -12.05 -5.46 -0.87
N GLN A 121 -12.58 -5.56 -2.09
CA GLN A 121 -13.22 -6.77 -2.62
C GLN A 121 -12.27 -7.97 -2.56
N LYS A 122 -11.08 -7.84 -3.15
CA LYS A 122 -10.08 -8.92 -3.18
C LYS A 122 -9.68 -9.34 -1.77
N THR A 123 -9.57 -8.39 -0.85
CA THR A 123 -9.23 -8.70 0.53
C THR A 123 -10.38 -9.42 1.23
N ALA A 124 -11.63 -9.01 0.99
CA ALA A 124 -12.82 -9.69 1.50
C ALA A 124 -12.96 -11.14 0.96
N GLU A 125 -12.56 -11.38 -0.29
CA GLU A 125 -12.54 -12.71 -0.91
C GLU A 125 -11.52 -13.66 -0.27
N THR A 126 -10.53 -13.14 0.47
CA THR A 126 -9.60 -13.95 1.29
C THR A 126 -10.12 -14.23 2.70
N ASP A 127 -11.42 -14.00 2.95
CA ASP A 127 -12.08 -14.09 4.26
C ASP A 127 -11.41 -13.23 5.35
N ASN A 128 -10.68 -12.19 4.95
CA ASN A 128 -10.06 -11.26 5.87
C ASN A 128 -11.11 -10.33 6.47
N SER A 129 -11.24 -10.33 7.80
CA SER A 129 -12.28 -9.57 8.50
C SER A 129 -12.23 -8.06 8.25
N ASN A 130 -11.04 -7.47 8.15
CA ASN A 130 -10.90 -6.05 7.84
C ASN A 130 -11.31 -5.74 6.39
N GLY A 131 -10.95 -6.61 5.44
CA GLY A 131 -11.40 -6.52 4.05
C GLY A 131 -12.91 -6.64 3.93
N ILE A 132 -13.52 -7.61 4.63
CA ILE A 132 -14.97 -7.78 4.67
C ILE A 132 -15.66 -6.54 5.25
N CYS A 133 -15.15 -5.96 6.34
CA CYS A 133 -15.67 -4.71 6.91
C CYS A 133 -15.65 -3.57 5.88
N ALA A 134 -14.51 -3.37 5.22
CA ALA A 134 -14.34 -2.29 4.23
C ALA A 134 -15.24 -2.51 2.99
N PHE A 135 -15.38 -3.75 2.55
CA PHE A 135 -16.26 -4.10 1.44
C PHE A 135 -17.75 -3.94 1.80
N ALA A 136 -18.15 -4.31 3.02
CA ALA A 136 -19.51 -4.09 3.52
C ALA A 136 -19.85 -2.58 3.61
N TYR A 137 -18.87 -1.75 4.01
CA TYR A 137 -19.02 -0.30 4.08
C TYR A 137 -19.30 0.33 2.70
N CYS A 138 -18.74 -0.24 1.62
CA CYS A 138 -19.02 0.22 0.26
C CYS A 138 -20.50 0.02 -0.12
N TYR A 139 -21.13 -1.09 0.27
CA TYR A 139 -22.56 -1.34 0.05
C TYR A 139 -23.47 -0.47 0.92
N GLU A 140 -23.06 -0.15 2.15
CA GLU A 140 -23.83 0.75 3.03
C GLU A 140 -23.90 2.18 2.48
N ASN A 141 -22.80 2.66 1.89
CA ASN A 141 -22.64 4.03 1.45
C ASN A 141 -22.83 4.22 -0.06
N GLY A 142 -22.93 3.12 -0.82
CA GLY A 142 -23.04 3.17 -2.27
C GLY A 142 -21.76 3.66 -2.96
N ILE A 143 -20.60 3.29 -2.43
CA ILE A 143 -19.28 3.66 -2.99
C ILE A 143 -18.97 2.69 -4.13
N GLU A 144 -18.99 3.18 -5.37
CA GLU A 144 -18.74 2.42 -6.60
C GLU A 144 -19.68 1.24 -6.87
N VAL A 145 -20.60 0.97 -5.95
CA VAL A 145 -21.70 0.03 -6.06
C VAL A 145 -23.00 0.72 -5.69
N LYS A 146 -24.13 0.21 -6.17
CA LYS A 146 -25.43 0.67 -5.67
C LYS A 146 -25.52 0.36 -4.17
N LYS A 147 -25.93 1.36 -3.38
CA LYS A 147 -26.25 1.16 -1.97
C LYS A 147 -27.22 -0.02 -1.81
N ASP A 148 -26.86 -0.96 -0.92
CA ASP A 148 -27.57 -2.22 -0.70
C ASP A 148 -27.36 -2.67 0.75
N ASP A 149 -28.30 -2.31 1.61
CA ASP A 149 -28.24 -2.61 3.05
C ASP A 149 -28.33 -4.13 3.32
N ILE A 150 -28.96 -4.90 2.43
CA ILE A 150 -29.04 -6.36 2.55
C ILE A 150 -27.66 -6.97 2.30
N LYS A 151 -26.98 -6.55 1.23
CA LYS A 151 -25.61 -7.00 0.98
C LYS A 151 -24.65 -6.56 2.08
N HIS A 152 -24.76 -5.32 2.56
CA HIS A 152 -23.99 -4.87 3.72
C HIS A 152 -24.18 -5.83 4.91
N TYR A 153 -25.43 -6.14 5.28
CA TYR A 153 -25.73 -7.06 6.38
C TYR A 153 -25.15 -8.46 6.14
N ILE A 154 -25.25 -9.00 4.92
CA ILE A 154 -24.68 -10.31 4.57
C ILE A 154 -23.17 -10.33 4.79
N TYR A 155 -22.44 -9.31 4.31
CA TYR A 155 -20.99 -9.25 4.51
C TYR A 155 -20.63 -9.02 5.98
N TYR A 156 -21.34 -8.13 6.68
CA TYR A 156 -21.11 -7.89 8.11
C TYR A 156 -21.36 -9.14 8.97
N ARG A 157 -22.28 -10.02 8.56
CA ARG A 157 -22.53 -11.30 9.23
C ARG A 157 -21.43 -12.34 9.02
N LYS A 158 -20.52 -12.18 8.05
CA LYS A 158 -19.42 -13.13 7.84
C LYS A 158 -18.28 -12.99 8.86
N ILE A 159 -18.18 -11.85 9.53
CA ILE A 159 -17.11 -11.53 10.49
C ILE A 159 -17.55 -11.68 11.95
N CYS A 160 -18.83 -11.97 12.19
CA CYS A 160 -19.41 -12.24 13.51
C CYS A 160 -19.56 -13.75 13.71
#